data_AF-A0A067EHX7-F1
#
_entry.id   AF-A0A067EHX7-F1
#
_cell.length_a   1.000
_cell.length_b   1.000
_cell.length_c   1.000
_cell.angle_alpha   90.00
_cell.angle_beta   90.00
_cell.angle_gamma   90.00
#
_symmetry.space_group_name_H-M   'P 1'
#
loop_
_entity.id
_entity.type
_entity.pdbx_description
1 polymer ?
#
loop_
_entity_poly.entity_id
_entity_poly.type
_entity_poly.pdbx_seq_one_letter_code
_entity_poly.pdbx_strand_id
1 'polypeptide(L)'
;GIDPHTHLAMEFMGSETIDDFFSGQAAALAGGTTMHIDFVIPINGSLTAGFEAYEKKAKNSCMDYGFHMAITKWDEVVSDEMEVMVKEKGINSFKFFMAYKGSFMINDELLIEGFKRCKSLGALAMVHAENGDAVFEGQKRMIELGITGPEGHALSRPPLLEGEATTRAIRLAEFVNTPLYVVHVMSMDAMEEIAKARKAGQRVIGEPVVSGLVLDDSWLWHSDFVTAAKYVMSPPIRASGHNKALQAALATGILQLVGTDHCAFNSTQKAFGIDDFRKIPNGVNGIEERMHLVWDTMVESGQISVTDYVRLTSTEWGRLK
;
A
#
# COMPACT_ATOMS: atom_id res chain seq x y z
N GLY A 1 -18.29 0.05 4.03
CA GLY A 1 -17.03 -0.71 3.85
C GLY A 1 -15.96 -0.20 4.80
N ILE A 2 -14.87 -0.96 4.97
CA ILE A 2 -13.65 -0.55 5.68
C ILE A 2 -12.53 -0.47 4.63
N ASP A 3 -11.82 0.65 4.56
CA ASP A 3 -10.64 0.80 3.69
C ASP A 3 -9.36 0.82 4.54
N PRO A 4 -8.57 -0.28 4.56
CA PRO A 4 -7.41 -0.37 5.43
C PRO A 4 -6.16 0.31 4.87
N HIS A 5 -6.27 1.04 3.75
CA HIS A 5 -5.09 1.62 3.11
C HIS A 5 -5.36 3.00 2.55
N THR A 6 -5.14 4.02 3.37
CA THR A 6 -5.23 5.43 2.97
C THR A 6 -4.02 6.22 3.45
N HIS A 7 -3.79 7.37 2.83
CA HIS A 7 -2.80 8.36 3.21
C HIS A 7 -3.43 9.76 3.12
N LEU A 8 -4.06 10.22 4.20
CA LEU A 8 -4.74 11.52 4.27
C LEU A 8 -3.85 12.57 4.96
N ALA A 9 -3.78 13.77 4.38
CA ALA A 9 -2.84 14.82 4.77
C ALA A 9 -1.39 14.30 4.97
N MET A 10 -0.91 13.40 4.10
CA MET A 10 0.42 12.80 4.21
C MET A 10 1.46 13.70 3.54
N GLU A 11 2.52 14.10 4.26
CA GLU A 11 3.68 14.72 3.64
C GLU A 11 4.54 13.66 2.94
N PHE A 12 4.63 13.74 1.61
CA PHE A 12 5.35 12.76 0.81
C PHE A 12 5.94 13.36 -0.46
N MET A 13 7.16 12.93 -0.81
CA MET A 13 7.89 13.38 -2.01
C MET A 13 7.94 14.91 -2.20
N GLY A 14 8.09 15.66 -1.10
CA GLY A 14 8.22 17.12 -1.12
C GLY A 14 6.89 17.88 -1.28
N SER A 15 5.74 17.20 -1.14
CA SER A 15 4.42 17.81 -1.09
C SER A 15 3.56 17.18 0.01
N GLU A 16 2.28 17.55 0.07
CA GLU A 16 1.26 16.95 0.94
C GLU A 16 0.09 16.49 0.08
N THR A 17 -0.55 15.37 0.42
CA THR A 17 -1.76 14.92 -0.29
C THR A 17 -2.86 15.98 -0.22
N ILE A 18 -3.67 16.10 -1.28
CA ILE A 18 -4.71 17.13 -1.36
C ILE A 18 -5.93 16.83 -0.50
N ASP A 19 -6.17 15.54 -0.22
CA ASP A 19 -7.24 15.12 0.67
C ASP A 19 -6.72 15.04 2.10
N ASP A 20 -7.42 15.74 2.98
CA ASP A 20 -7.20 15.69 4.43
C ASP A 20 -8.17 14.71 5.09
N PHE A 21 -8.13 14.62 6.42
CA PHE A 21 -9.03 13.72 7.15
C PHE A 21 -10.50 14.09 6.98
N PHE A 22 -10.87 15.35 6.76
CA PHE A 22 -12.27 15.70 6.52
C PHE A 22 -12.68 15.38 5.09
N SER A 23 -11.96 15.87 4.08
CA SER A 23 -12.33 15.72 2.66
C SER A 23 -12.25 14.26 2.22
N GLY A 24 -11.18 13.55 2.60
CA GLY A 24 -11.00 12.14 2.28
C GLY A 24 -12.08 11.27 2.93
N GLN A 25 -12.43 11.52 4.20
CA GLN A 25 -13.50 10.78 4.86
C GLN A 25 -14.90 11.14 4.35
N ALA A 26 -15.14 12.40 3.96
CA ALA A 26 -16.38 12.79 3.29
C ALA A 26 -16.55 12.05 1.95
N ALA A 27 -15.47 11.93 1.17
CA ALA A 27 -15.44 11.14 -0.06
C ALA A 27 -15.66 9.64 0.23
N ALA A 28 -15.02 9.09 1.26
CA ALA A 28 -15.24 7.72 1.71
C ALA A 28 -16.71 7.44 2.03
N LEU A 29 -17.35 8.33 2.81
CA LEU A 29 -18.77 8.24 3.18
C LEU A 29 -19.69 8.34 1.97
N ALA A 30 -19.41 9.24 1.02
CA ALA A 30 -20.13 9.33 -0.24
C ALA A 30 -20.04 8.02 -1.05
N GLY A 31 -18.87 7.36 -0.98
CA GLY A 31 -18.60 6.06 -1.58
C GLY A 31 -19.16 4.85 -0.83
N GLY A 32 -19.75 5.02 0.36
CA GLY A 32 -20.24 3.90 1.20
C GLY A 32 -19.14 3.19 2.01
N THR A 33 -17.94 3.76 2.10
CA THR A 33 -16.93 3.40 3.11
C THR A 33 -17.20 4.17 4.40
N THR A 34 -17.19 3.49 5.55
CA THR A 34 -17.60 4.04 6.85
C THR A 34 -16.50 3.94 7.90
N MET A 35 -15.33 3.41 7.53
CA MET A 35 -14.12 3.42 8.34
C MET A 35 -12.91 3.34 7.41
N HIS A 36 -11.83 4.03 7.77
CA HIS A 36 -10.54 3.84 7.10
C HIS A 36 -9.40 3.64 8.09
N ILE A 37 -8.26 3.15 7.61
CA ILE A 37 -7.04 3.04 8.41
C ILE A 37 -5.91 3.70 7.65
N ASP A 38 -5.32 4.70 8.29
CA ASP A 38 -4.29 5.55 7.70
C ASP A 38 -2.89 5.15 8.17
N PHE A 39 -1.84 5.46 7.40
CA PHE A 39 -0.47 5.13 7.76
C PHE A 39 0.24 6.32 8.39
N VAL A 40 0.48 6.22 9.71
CA VAL A 40 1.29 7.20 10.44
C VAL A 40 2.75 7.08 10.01
N ILE A 41 3.33 8.21 9.58
CA ILE A 41 4.76 8.32 9.27
C ILE A 41 5.50 8.91 10.48
N PRO A 42 6.54 8.24 11.00
CA PRO A 42 7.34 8.73 12.12
C PRO A 42 8.05 10.06 11.81
N ILE A 43 8.18 10.93 12.82
CA ILE A 43 8.95 12.17 12.71
C ILE A 43 10.36 11.91 13.22
N ASN A 44 11.36 12.01 12.34
CA ASN A 44 12.77 11.70 12.66
C ASN A 44 12.95 10.29 13.29
N GLY A 45 12.03 9.39 12.97
CA GLY A 45 11.98 8.03 13.49
C GLY A 45 11.40 7.87 14.89
N SER A 46 10.81 8.91 15.49
CA SER A 46 9.95 8.74 16.69
C SER A 46 8.53 8.39 16.25
N LEU A 47 8.06 7.23 16.67
CA LEU A 47 6.70 6.74 16.44
C LEU A 47 5.70 7.57 17.24
N THR A 48 6.04 7.94 18.48
CA THR A 48 5.17 8.74 19.35
C THR A 48 4.91 10.12 18.75
N ALA A 49 5.97 10.81 18.29
CA ALA A 49 5.83 12.11 17.66
C ALA A 49 5.03 12.04 16.34
N GLY A 50 5.22 10.97 15.55
CA GLY A 50 4.42 10.72 14.36
C GLY A 50 2.94 10.52 14.69
N PHE A 51 2.64 9.71 15.72
CA PHE A 51 1.28 9.45 16.18
C PHE A 51 0.59 10.73 16.64
N GLU A 52 1.22 11.52 17.50
CA GLU A 52 0.66 12.81 17.97
C GLU A 52 0.40 13.80 16.82
N ALA A 53 1.26 13.81 15.80
CA ALA A 53 1.06 14.63 14.61
C ALA A 53 -0.17 14.17 13.81
N TYR A 54 -0.36 12.87 13.62
CA TYR A 54 -1.53 12.33 12.93
C TYR A 54 -2.82 12.48 13.74
N GLU A 55 -2.78 12.35 15.07
CA GLU A 55 -3.92 12.70 15.93
C GLU A 55 -4.32 14.16 15.76
N LYS A 56 -3.36 15.07 15.60
CA LYS A 56 -3.64 16.47 15.33
C LYS A 56 -4.27 16.68 13.95
N LYS A 57 -3.79 15.99 12.91
CA LYS A 57 -4.37 16.03 11.56
C LYS A 57 -5.81 15.51 11.56
N ALA A 58 -6.06 14.42 12.28
CA ALA A 58 -7.37 13.78 12.35
C ALA A 58 -8.41 14.50 13.22
N LYS A 59 -8.10 15.67 13.82
CA LYS A 59 -9.06 16.44 14.64
C LYS A 59 -10.31 16.90 13.89
N ASN A 60 -10.24 17.00 12.56
CA ASN A 60 -11.37 17.36 11.71
C ASN A 60 -12.05 16.13 11.07
N SER A 61 -11.75 14.92 11.52
CA SER A 61 -12.41 13.70 11.06
C SER A 61 -13.94 13.75 11.21
N CYS A 62 -14.64 13.15 10.26
CA CYS A 62 -16.10 13.01 10.21
C CYS A 62 -16.57 11.54 10.17
N MET A 63 -15.65 10.58 10.28
CA MET A 63 -15.90 9.14 10.22
C MET A 63 -14.97 8.38 11.19
N ASP A 64 -15.35 7.18 11.62
CA ASP A 64 -14.45 6.31 12.38
C ASP A 64 -13.16 6.00 11.59
N TYR A 65 -12.03 5.94 12.29
CA TYR A 65 -10.74 5.65 11.68
C TYR A 65 -9.80 4.92 12.66
N GLY A 66 -8.74 4.34 12.12
CA GLY A 66 -7.62 3.79 12.87
C GLY A 66 -6.28 4.16 12.25
N PHE A 67 -5.20 3.68 12.86
CA PHE A 67 -3.85 3.91 12.36
C PHE A 67 -3.01 2.63 12.27
N HIS A 68 -2.28 2.51 11.16
CA HIS A 68 -1.05 1.73 11.05
C HIS A 68 0.14 2.60 11.43
N MET A 69 1.22 2.01 11.93
CA MET A 69 2.46 2.73 12.20
C MET A 69 3.58 2.29 11.24
N ALA A 70 4.09 3.21 10.43
CA ALA A 70 5.26 2.93 9.61
C ALA A 70 6.54 2.82 10.47
N ILE A 71 7.42 1.90 10.08
CA ILE A 71 8.75 1.72 10.63
C ILE A 71 9.76 2.03 9.52
N THR A 72 10.34 3.22 9.58
CA THR A 72 11.26 3.76 8.54
C THR A 72 12.73 3.67 8.93
N LYS A 73 13.01 3.27 10.17
CA LYS A 73 14.33 2.92 10.71
C LYS A 73 14.16 1.90 11.83
N TRP A 74 15.27 1.31 12.28
CA TRP A 74 15.24 0.39 13.40
C TRP A 74 16.37 0.66 14.39
N ASP A 75 16.01 0.78 15.66
CA ASP A 75 16.88 0.83 16.83
C ASP A 75 16.07 0.41 18.08
N GLU A 76 16.73 0.31 19.24
CA GLU A 76 16.05 -0.08 20.50
C GLU A 76 14.96 0.93 20.91
N VAL A 77 15.13 2.22 20.58
CA VAL A 77 14.12 3.24 20.89
C VAL A 77 12.84 2.99 20.09
N VAL A 78 12.96 2.69 18.79
CA VAL A 78 11.82 2.29 17.95
C VAL A 78 11.17 1.02 18.50
N SER A 79 11.96 0.02 18.92
CA SER A 79 11.45 -1.22 19.51
C SER A 79 10.63 -0.94 20.78
N ASP A 80 11.09 -0.07 21.67
CA ASP A 80 10.35 0.34 22.88
C ASP A 80 9.08 1.14 22.53
N GLU A 81 9.16 2.08 21.58
CA GLU A 81 8.00 2.85 21.16
C GLU A 81 6.92 1.97 20.50
N MET A 82 7.28 0.87 19.81
CA MET A 82 6.29 -0.08 19.29
C MET A 82 5.43 -0.68 20.42
N GLU A 83 5.99 -0.91 21.60
CA GLU A 83 5.24 -1.41 22.75
C GLU A 83 4.26 -0.37 23.28
N VAL A 84 4.68 0.90 23.32
CA VAL A 84 3.78 2.02 23.66
C VAL A 84 2.64 2.11 22.66
N MET A 85 2.94 2.01 21.35
CA MET A 85 1.93 2.05 20.30
C MET A 85 0.88 0.93 20.48
N VAL A 86 1.30 -0.28 20.84
CA VAL A 86 0.40 -1.43 21.09
C VAL A 86 -0.37 -1.28 22.39
N LYS A 87 0.33 -1.06 23.51
CA LYS A 87 -0.27 -1.13 24.86
C LYS A 87 -1.07 0.09 25.24
N GLU A 88 -0.70 1.27 24.72
CA GLU A 88 -1.28 2.55 25.15
C GLU A 88 -2.07 3.25 24.04
N LYS A 89 -1.69 3.07 22.77
CA LYS A 89 -2.30 3.79 21.63
C LYS A 89 -3.25 2.94 20.78
N GLY A 90 -3.33 1.64 21.04
CA GLY A 90 -4.24 0.73 20.32
C GLY A 90 -3.81 0.39 18.89
N ILE A 91 -2.56 0.64 18.52
CA ILE A 91 -2.01 0.29 17.21
C ILE A 91 -1.45 -1.14 17.27
N ASN A 92 -1.99 -2.02 16.45
CA ASN A 92 -1.59 -3.44 16.41
C ASN A 92 -1.01 -3.86 15.05
N SER A 93 -0.57 -2.91 14.24
CA SER A 93 -0.08 -3.17 12.88
C SER A 93 1.03 -2.20 12.48
N PHE A 94 2.13 -2.76 11.98
CA PHE A 94 3.36 -2.02 11.70
C PHE A 94 3.82 -2.24 10.27
N LYS A 95 4.10 -1.15 9.55
CA LYS A 95 4.40 -1.14 8.12
C LYS A 95 5.88 -0.91 7.86
N PHE A 96 6.48 -1.88 7.18
CA PHE A 96 7.88 -1.84 6.75
C PHE A 96 7.96 -1.60 5.24
N PHE A 97 9.05 -1.00 4.79
CA PHE A 97 9.29 -0.72 3.38
C PHE A 97 10.55 -1.45 2.91
N MET A 98 10.39 -2.26 1.86
CA MET A 98 11.51 -2.91 1.17
C MET A 98 12.01 -2.08 -0.03
N ALA A 99 11.32 -0.98 -0.33
CA ALA A 99 11.63 0.00 -1.36
C ALA A 99 11.92 1.38 -0.75
N TYR A 100 12.04 2.41 -1.60
CA TYR A 100 12.40 3.77 -1.21
C TYR A 100 13.81 3.87 -0.60
N LYS A 101 14.80 3.34 -1.35
CA LYS A 101 16.22 3.35 -0.97
C LYS A 101 16.68 4.77 -0.58
N GLY A 102 17.31 4.88 0.59
CA GLY A 102 17.80 6.15 1.14
C GLY A 102 16.73 6.99 1.86
N SER A 103 15.49 6.50 1.97
CA SER A 103 14.42 7.16 2.73
C SER A 103 13.77 6.18 3.71
N PHE A 104 12.84 5.33 3.27
CA PHE A 104 12.09 4.42 4.15
C PHE A 104 12.60 2.98 4.15
N MET A 105 13.44 2.61 3.17
CA MET A 105 13.90 1.24 2.99
C MET A 105 14.61 0.72 4.24
N ILE A 106 14.17 -0.43 4.73
CA ILE A 106 14.91 -1.23 5.71
C ILE A 106 15.49 -2.49 5.06
N ASN A 107 16.67 -2.90 5.50
CA ASN A 107 17.33 -4.11 5.02
C ASN A 107 16.76 -5.36 5.72
N ASP A 108 17.14 -6.54 5.26
CA ASP A 108 16.63 -7.81 5.79
C ASP A 108 16.96 -8.02 7.28
N GLU A 109 18.13 -7.56 7.74
CA GLU A 109 18.54 -7.65 9.15
C GLU A 109 17.54 -6.91 10.04
N LEU A 110 17.24 -5.65 9.71
CA LEU A 110 16.31 -4.82 10.47
C LEU A 110 14.85 -5.30 10.30
N LEU A 111 14.49 -5.85 9.14
CA LEU A 111 13.16 -6.41 8.89
C LEU A 111 12.90 -7.63 9.78
N ILE A 112 13.91 -8.49 9.98
CA ILE A 112 13.82 -9.64 10.90
C ILE A 112 13.59 -9.18 12.34
N GLU A 113 14.30 -8.15 12.81
CA GLU A 113 14.07 -7.59 14.16
C GLU A 113 12.68 -6.99 14.29
N GLY A 114 12.21 -6.25 13.30
CA GLY A 114 10.83 -5.75 13.22
C GLY A 114 9.79 -6.86 13.30
N PHE A 115 9.99 -7.96 12.57
CA PHE A 115 9.10 -9.13 12.61
C PHE A 115 9.12 -9.83 13.97
N LYS A 116 10.29 -10.00 14.60
CA LYS A 116 10.39 -10.57 15.95
C LYS A 116 9.63 -9.69 16.96
N ARG A 117 9.75 -8.37 16.85
CA ARG A 117 9.06 -7.43 17.72
C ARG A 117 7.56 -7.48 17.52
N CYS A 118 7.07 -7.45 16.27
CA CYS A 118 5.65 -7.63 15.95
C CYS A 118 5.09 -8.91 16.57
N LYS A 119 5.79 -10.04 16.40
CA LYS A 119 5.41 -11.31 17.03
C LYS A 119 5.33 -11.23 18.56
N SER A 120 6.34 -10.62 19.21
CA SER A 120 6.38 -10.51 20.66
C SER A 120 5.23 -9.66 21.23
N LEU A 121 4.75 -8.69 20.46
CA LEU A 121 3.68 -7.78 20.83
C LEU A 121 2.28 -8.29 20.42
N GLY A 122 2.21 -9.37 19.62
CA GLY A 122 0.96 -9.80 19.00
C GLY A 122 0.44 -8.82 17.94
N ALA A 123 1.35 -8.10 17.28
CA ALA A 123 1.03 -7.14 16.23
C ALA A 123 1.27 -7.74 14.83
N LEU A 124 0.53 -7.22 13.85
CA LEU A 124 0.61 -7.62 12.45
C LEU A 124 1.73 -6.87 11.73
N ALA A 125 2.66 -7.61 11.14
CA ALA A 125 3.69 -7.04 10.28
C ALA A 125 3.13 -6.83 8.86
N MET A 126 3.30 -5.63 8.32
CA MET A 126 2.88 -5.24 6.98
C MET A 126 4.10 -4.85 6.13
N VAL A 127 4.12 -5.17 4.85
CA VAL A 127 5.25 -4.84 3.97
C VAL A 127 4.81 -4.18 2.67
N HIS A 128 5.46 -3.07 2.32
CA HIS A 128 5.55 -2.60 0.94
C HIS A 128 6.69 -3.38 0.28
N ALA A 129 6.34 -4.28 -0.63
CA ALA A 129 7.26 -5.29 -1.16
C ALA A 129 7.63 -5.00 -2.62
N GLU A 130 8.59 -4.11 -2.85
CA GLU A 130 9.38 -4.04 -4.08
C GLU A 130 10.86 -4.13 -3.73
N ASN A 131 11.70 -4.70 -4.60
CA ASN A 131 13.15 -4.71 -4.37
C ASN A 131 13.75 -3.30 -4.54
N GLY A 132 13.96 -2.58 -3.43
CA GLY A 132 14.40 -1.18 -3.46
C GLY A 132 15.73 -0.91 -4.14
N ASP A 133 16.68 -1.84 -4.05
CA ASP A 133 17.97 -1.71 -4.73
C ASP A 133 17.82 -1.84 -6.25
N ALA A 134 17.06 -2.82 -6.71
CA ALA A 134 16.79 -3.03 -8.12
C ALA A 134 15.89 -1.94 -8.71
N VAL A 135 14.91 -1.42 -7.96
CA VAL A 135 14.09 -0.26 -8.36
C VAL A 135 14.98 0.97 -8.54
N PHE A 136 15.90 1.24 -7.61
CA PHE A 136 16.84 2.37 -7.73
C PHE A 136 17.73 2.26 -8.98
N GLU A 137 18.27 1.07 -9.25
CA GLU A 137 19.06 0.82 -10.46
C GLU A 137 18.21 0.95 -11.74
N GLY A 138 16.98 0.42 -11.73
CA GLY A 138 16.03 0.57 -12.84
C GLY A 138 15.70 2.03 -13.13
N GLN A 139 15.52 2.85 -12.08
CA GLN A 139 15.26 4.28 -12.23
C GLN A 139 16.43 5.01 -12.86
N LYS A 140 17.65 4.72 -12.41
CA LYS A 140 18.88 5.26 -12.99
C LYS A 140 19.00 4.89 -14.47
N ARG A 141 18.78 3.61 -14.80
CA ARG A 141 18.82 3.10 -16.18
C ARG A 141 17.82 3.80 -17.10
N MET A 142 16.59 4.03 -16.66
CA MET A 142 15.58 4.73 -17.49
C MET A 142 16.04 6.14 -17.86
N ILE A 143 16.59 6.88 -16.88
CA ILE A 143 17.12 8.23 -17.11
C ILE A 143 18.34 8.22 -18.03
N GLU A 144 19.26 7.25 -17.88
CA GLU A 144 20.41 7.10 -18.78
C GLU A 144 20.01 6.79 -20.23
N LEU A 145 18.84 6.16 -20.42
CA LEU A 145 18.24 5.92 -21.74
C LEU A 145 17.44 7.12 -22.27
N GLY A 146 17.36 8.22 -21.52
CA GLY A 146 16.58 9.41 -21.88
C GLY A 146 15.07 9.27 -21.67
N ILE A 147 14.63 8.25 -20.94
CA ILE A 147 13.22 8.01 -20.61
C ILE A 147 12.91 8.75 -19.30
N THR A 148 12.32 9.93 -19.42
CA THR A 148 12.02 10.82 -18.29
C THR A 148 10.52 10.94 -17.98
N GLY A 149 9.64 10.47 -18.87
CA GLY A 149 8.20 10.55 -18.71
C GLY A 149 7.62 9.50 -17.74
N PRO A 150 6.32 9.60 -17.40
CA PRO A 150 5.65 8.69 -16.47
C PRO A 150 5.80 7.20 -16.79
N GLU A 151 5.96 6.83 -18.06
CA GLU A 151 6.22 5.47 -18.49
C GLU A 151 7.54 4.90 -17.94
N GLY A 152 8.55 5.76 -17.76
CA GLY A 152 9.81 5.40 -17.11
C GLY A 152 9.61 4.89 -15.69
N HIS A 153 8.56 5.36 -14.99
CA HIS A 153 8.23 4.90 -13.64
C HIS A 153 7.81 3.44 -13.61
N ALA A 154 6.99 2.97 -14.56
CA ALA A 154 6.59 1.58 -14.64
C ALA A 154 7.75 0.69 -15.13
N LEU A 155 8.47 1.15 -16.16
CA LEU A 155 9.62 0.44 -16.73
C LEU A 155 10.76 0.26 -15.71
N SER A 156 10.95 1.20 -14.79
CA SER A 156 12.01 1.11 -13.78
C SER A 156 11.79 0.01 -12.75
N ARG A 157 10.57 -0.53 -12.64
CA ARG A 157 10.16 -1.44 -11.57
C ARG A 157 9.23 -2.55 -12.08
N PRO A 158 9.70 -3.44 -12.96
CA PRO A 158 8.88 -4.51 -13.51
C PRO A 158 8.29 -5.42 -12.40
N PRO A 159 7.18 -6.12 -12.67
CA PRO A 159 6.44 -6.89 -11.66
C PRO A 159 7.29 -7.97 -10.96
N LEU A 160 8.32 -8.51 -11.62
CA LEU A 160 9.26 -9.45 -11.02
C LEU A 160 9.94 -8.90 -9.74
N LEU A 161 10.14 -7.57 -9.63
CA LEU A 161 10.74 -6.95 -8.44
C LEU A 161 9.78 -6.91 -7.25
N GLU A 162 8.47 -6.86 -7.53
CA GLU A 162 7.42 -6.99 -6.53
C GLU A 162 7.31 -8.45 -6.07
N GLY A 163 7.37 -9.40 -7.01
CA GLY A 163 7.36 -10.84 -6.70
C GLY A 163 8.57 -11.30 -5.87
N GLU A 164 9.77 -10.82 -6.20
CA GLU A 164 11.00 -11.12 -5.43
C GLU A 164 10.88 -10.65 -3.98
N ALA A 165 10.56 -9.36 -3.78
CA ALA A 165 10.45 -8.79 -2.44
C ALA A 165 9.30 -9.43 -1.65
N THR A 166 8.18 -9.74 -2.31
CA THR A 166 7.07 -10.48 -1.70
C THR A 166 7.53 -11.84 -1.19
N THR A 167 8.23 -12.62 -2.02
CA THR A 167 8.78 -13.93 -1.63
C THR A 167 9.74 -13.80 -0.46
N ARG A 168 10.65 -12.81 -0.52
CA ARG A 168 11.64 -12.59 0.53
C ARG A 168 10.99 -12.24 1.87
N ALA A 169 10.05 -11.30 1.89
CA ALA A 169 9.30 -10.98 3.11
C ALA A 169 8.55 -12.19 3.68
N ILE A 170 7.89 -12.97 2.81
CA ILE A 170 7.21 -14.22 3.18
C ILE A 170 8.17 -15.19 3.86
N ARG A 171 9.36 -15.44 3.30
CA ARG A 171 10.35 -16.37 3.88
C ARG A 171 10.91 -15.88 5.21
N LEU A 172 11.16 -14.58 5.33
CA LEU A 172 11.63 -13.99 6.59
C LEU A 172 10.55 -14.06 7.68
N ALA A 173 9.28 -13.82 7.32
CA ALA A 173 8.16 -13.96 8.25
C ALA A 173 7.92 -15.42 8.67
N GLU A 174 8.10 -16.38 7.73
CA GLU A 174 8.05 -17.82 8.00
C GLU A 174 9.15 -18.23 9.00
N PHE A 175 10.39 -17.78 8.77
CA PHE A 175 11.52 -18.02 9.67
C PHE A 175 11.28 -17.50 11.09
N VAL A 176 10.71 -16.29 11.22
CA VAL A 176 10.35 -15.72 12.53
C VAL A 176 9.08 -16.36 13.12
N ASN A 177 8.28 -17.04 12.29
CA ASN A 177 6.95 -17.55 12.61
C ASN A 177 6.00 -16.43 13.10
N THR A 178 5.83 -15.41 12.26
CA THR A 178 4.87 -14.32 12.45
C THR A 178 3.92 -14.23 11.24
N PRO A 179 2.64 -13.81 11.42
CA PRO A 179 1.79 -13.47 10.29
C PRO A 179 2.36 -12.30 9.50
N LEU A 180 2.11 -12.28 8.19
CA LEU A 180 2.56 -11.22 7.29
C LEU A 180 1.38 -10.67 6.49
N TYR A 181 1.34 -9.35 6.30
CA TYR A 181 0.41 -8.65 5.44
C TYR A 181 1.18 -7.96 4.30
N VAL A 182 0.93 -8.38 3.06
CA VAL A 182 1.48 -7.75 1.86
C VAL A 182 0.45 -6.74 1.36
N VAL A 183 0.75 -5.45 1.54
CA VAL A 183 -0.12 -4.36 1.08
C VAL A 183 -0.03 -4.17 -0.43
N HIS A 184 -1.03 -3.48 -1.01
CA HIS A 184 -1.08 -3.04 -2.42
C HIS A 184 -0.42 -4.03 -3.40
N VAL A 185 -0.92 -5.26 -3.44
CA VAL A 185 -0.51 -6.31 -4.39
C VAL A 185 -1.01 -5.92 -5.78
N MET A 186 -0.07 -5.54 -6.65
CA MET A 186 -0.37 -5.02 -7.99
C MET A 186 -0.08 -6.03 -9.11
N SER A 187 0.71 -7.08 -8.85
CA SER A 187 1.15 -8.03 -9.88
C SER A 187 0.76 -9.49 -9.66
N MET A 188 0.81 -10.26 -10.76
CA MET A 188 0.62 -11.71 -10.75
C MET A 188 1.78 -12.37 -10.02
N ASP A 189 2.99 -11.88 -10.25
CA ASP A 189 4.22 -12.33 -9.62
C ASP A 189 4.11 -12.31 -8.09
N ALA A 190 3.66 -11.20 -7.49
CA ALA A 190 3.45 -11.13 -6.05
C ALA A 190 2.27 -12.01 -5.57
N MET A 191 1.17 -12.02 -6.32
CA MET A 191 -0.01 -12.86 -6.00
C MET A 191 0.33 -14.36 -5.99
N GLU A 192 1.14 -14.83 -6.95
CA GLU A 192 1.56 -16.24 -7.03
C GLU A 192 2.40 -16.66 -5.82
N GLU A 193 3.25 -15.78 -5.31
CA GLU A 193 4.07 -16.05 -4.13
C GLU A 193 3.23 -16.11 -2.86
N ILE A 194 2.23 -15.23 -2.74
CA ILE A 194 1.21 -15.30 -1.69
C ILE A 194 0.42 -16.62 -1.80
N ALA A 195 0.02 -17.02 -3.01
CA ALA A 195 -0.70 -18.28 -3.25
C ALA A 195 0.13 -19.50 -2.82
N LYS A 196 1.42 -19.54 -3.17
CA LYS A 196 2.36 -20.61 -2.78
C LYS A 196 2.49 -20.69 -1.25
N ALA A 197 2.68 -19.55 -0.58
CA ALA A 197 2.82 -19.48 0.87
C ALA A 197 1.56 -19.94 1.61
N ARG A 198 0.39 -19.46 1.17
CA ARG A 198 -0.90 -19.86 1.75
C ARG A 198 -1.20 -21.34 1.53
N LYS A 199 -0.87 -21.89 0.36
CA LYS A 199 -0.99 -23.33 0.07
C LYS A 199 -0.10 -24.18 0.99
N ALA A 200 1.06 -23.66 1.39
CA ALA A 200 1.95 -24.29 2.36
C ALA A 200 1.49 -24.13 3.82
N GLY A 201 0.36 -23.46 4.08
CA GLY A 201 -0.19 -23.24 5.41
C GLY A 201 0.35 -22.01 6.13
N GLN A 202 1.14 -21.17 5.47
CA GLN A 202 1.64 -19.93 6.07
C GLN A 202 0.52 -18.89 6.20
N ARG A 203 0.53 -18.15 7.31
CA ARG A 203 -0.39 -17.03 7.57
C ARG A 203 0.09 -15.77 6.84
N VAL A 204 -0.25 -15.68 5.55
CA VAL A 204 0.01 -14.50 4.72
C VAL A 204 -1.30 -13.90 4.25
N ILE A 205 -1.44 -12.59 4.41
CA ILE A 205 -2.54 -11.77 3.93
C ILE A 205 -2.03 -10.96 2.74
N GLY A 206 -2.81 -10.88 1.67
CA GLY A 206 -2.55 -10.07 0.49
C GLY A 206 -3.72 -9.13 0.23
N GLU A 207 -3.40 -7.86 0.05
CA GLU A 207 -4.33 -6.78 -0.23
C GLU A 207 -4.03 -6.18 -1.61
N PRO A 208 -4.79 -6.52 -2.67
CA PRO A 208 -4.83 -5.68 -3.85
C PRO A 208 -5.55 -4.36 -3.56
N VAL A 209 -5.28 -3.36 -4.39
CA VAL A 209 -5.99 -2.07 -4.36
C VAL A 209 -6.86 -1.89 -5.59
N VAL A 210 -7.92 -1.10 -5.46
CA VAL A 210 -8.94 -0.96 -6.52
C VAL A 210 -8.36 -0.53 -7.87
N SER A 211 -7.34 0.34 -7.89
CA SER A 211 -6.65 0.74 -9.12
C SER A 211 -6.02 -0.47 -9.84
N GLY A 212 -5.40 -1.39 -9.11
CA GLY A 212 -4.87 -2.65 -9.65
C GLY A 212 -5.95 -3.65 -10.10
N LEU A 213 -7.20 -3.50 -9.65
CA LEU A 213 -8.31 -4.35 -10.06
C LEU A 213 -8.98 -3.87 -11.34
N VAL A 214 -9.07 -2.56 -11.58
CA VAL A 214 -9.91 -2.02 -12.67
C VAL A 214 -9.14 -1.31 -13.77
N LEU A 215 -7.88 -0.94 -13.53
CA LEU A 215 -7.02 -0.26 -14.50
C LEU A 215 -5.95 -1.18 -15.06
N ASP A 216 -5.36 -0.74 -16.17
CA ASP A 216 -4.07 -1.21 -16.66
C ASP A 216 -3.15 0.00 -16.94
N ASP A 217 -1.89 -0.29 -17.24
CA ASP A 217 -0.83 0.69 -17.39
C ASP A 217 -0.89 1.50 -18.70
N SER A 218 -1.88 1.26 -19.58
CA SER A 218 -1.99 1.95 -20.87
C SER A 218 -1.98 3.47 -20.75
N TRP A 219 -2.54 4.00 -19.65
CA TRP A 219 -2.57 5.43 -19.38
C TRP A 219 -1.21 6.05 -19.07
N LEU A 220 -0.25 5.27 -18.57
CA LEU A 220 1.13 5.75 -18.37
C LEU A 220 1.84 6.07 -19.69
N TRP A 221 1.35 5.50 -20.79
CA TRP A 221 1.86 5.71 -22.15
C TRP A 221 1.13 6.83 -22.92
N HIS A 222 0.23 7.56 -22.26
CA HIS A 222 -0.51 8.64 -22.88
C HIS A 222 0.42 9.80 -23.28
N SER A 223 0.21 10.39 -24.47
CA SER A 223 1.12 11.42 -25.01
C SER A 223 1.07 12.75 -24.24
N ASP A 224 -0.05 13.04 -23.58
CA ASP A 224 -0.17 14.17 -22.65
C ASP A 224 0.33 13.79 -21.25
N PHE A 225 1.36 14.49 -20.78
CA PHE A 225 2.00 14.28 -19.48
C PHE A 225 0.99 14.41 -18.34
N VAL A 226 0.11 15.43 -18.36
CA VAL A 226 -0.82 15.69 -17.26
C VAL A 226 -1.79 14.53 -17.09
N THR A 227 -2.18 13.89 -18.18
CA THR A 227 -2.99 12.67 -18.17
C THR A 227 -2.19 11.47 -17.66
N ALA A 228 -1.01 11.21 -18.21
CA ALA A 228 -0.20 10.04 -17.83
C ALA A 228 0.25 10.08 -16.35
N ALA A 229 0.65 11.26 -15.84
CA ALA A 229 1.15 11.43 -14.48
C ALA A 229 0.09 11.13 -13.39
N LYS A 230 -1.21 11.16 -13.72
CA LYS A 230 -2.30 10.78 -12.79
C LYS A 230 -2.19 9.34 -12.31
N TYR A 231 -1.61 8.45 -13.11
CA TYR A 231 -1.57 7.01 -12.87
C TYR A 231 -0.28 6.54 -12.18
N VAL A 232 0.64 7.47 -11.87
CA VAL A 232 1.90 7.17 -11.21
C VAL A 232 1.68 6.86 -9.72
N MET A 233 1.88 5.60 -9.33
CA MET A 233 1.88 5.08 -7.96
C MET A 233 2.88 3.92 -7.80
N SER A 234 3.14 3.45 -6.58
CA SER A 234 4.15 2.42 -6.29
C SER A 234 3.63 1.33 -5.35
N PRO A 235 3.60 0.05 -5.76
CA PRO A 235 3.96 -0.47 -7.09
C PRO A 235 3.05 0.10 -8.19
N PRO A 236 3.51 0.16 -9.45
CA PRO A 236 2.74 0.78 -10.52
C PRO A 236 1.55 -0.10 -10.91
N ILE A 237 0.50 0.53 -11.44
CA ILE A 237 -0.54 -0.17 -12.21
C ILE A 237 0.18 -0.95 -13.32
N ARG A 238 -0.24 -2.21 -13.52
CA ARG A 238 0.44 -3.16 -14.40
C ARG A 238 -0.26 -3.29 -15.75
N ALA A 239 0.43 -3.90 -16.71
CA ALA A 239 -0.15 -4.26 -17.99
C ALA A 239 -1.41 -5.12 -17.86
N SER A 240 -2.23 -5.10 -18.91
CA SER A 240 -3.48 -5.86 -18.96
C SER A 240 -3.27 -7.35 -18.66
N GLY A 241 -4.22 -7.95 -17.95
CA GLY A 241 -4.16 -9.36 -17.51
C GLY A 241 -3.81 -9.49 -16.02
N HIS A 242 -2.97 -8.61 -15.48
CA HIS A 242 -2.68 -8.57 -14.04
C HIS A 242 -3.96 -8.31 -13.22
N ASN A 243 -4.76 -7.32 -13.63
CA ASN A 243 -6.04 -6.99 -13.02
C ASN A 243 -7.00 -8.20 -12.95
N LYS A 244 -7.11 -8.98 -14.03
CA LYS A 244 -7.95 -10.19 -14.08
C LYS A 244 -7.43 -11.29 -13.16
N ALA A 245 -6.13 -11.47 -13.06
CA ALA A 245 -5.54 -12.42 -12.13
C ALA A 245 -5.80 -12.02 -10.66
N LEU A 246 -5.68 -10.74 -10.32
CA LEU A 246 -6.00 -10.24 -8.98
C LEU A 246 -7.49 -10.39 -8.65
N GLN A 247 -8.39 -10.11 -9.60
CA GLN A 247 -9.83 -10.37 -9.46
C GLN A 247 -10.11 -11.86 -9.17
N ALA A 248 -9.50 -12.77 -9.94
CA ALA A 248 -9.65 -14.20 -9.71
C ALA A 248 -9.07 -14.65 -8.36
N ALA A 249 -7.94 -14.06 -7.93
CA ALA A 249 -7.32 -14.35 -6.65
C ALA A 249 -8.18 -13.89 -5.46
N LEU A 250 -8.91 -12.78 -5.58
CA LEU A 250 -9.90 -12.35 -4.58
C LEU A 250 -11.11 -13.30 -4.55
N ALA A 251 -11.64 -13.67 -5.72
CA ALA A 251 -12.78 -14.58 -5.84
C ALA A 251 -12.48 -15.97 -5.24
N THR A 252 -11.24 -16.43 -5.36
CA THR A 252 -10.79 -17.73 -4.83
C THR A 252 -10.21 -17.66 -3.40
N GLY A 253 -10.13 -16.47 -2.80
CA GLY A 253 -9.62 -16.27 -1.43
C GLY A 253 -8.09 -16.38 -1.28
N ILE A 254 -7.34 -16.37 -2.39
CA ILE A 254 -5.88 -16.22 -2.40
C ILE A 254 -5.50 -14.84 -1.86
N LEU A 255 -6.24 -13.80 -2.25
CA LEU A 255 -6.18 -12.45 -1.69
C LEU A 255 -7.42 -12.22 -0.81
N GLN A 256 -7.28 -11.42 0.25
CA GLN A 256 -8.25 -11.46 1.37
C GLN A 256 -9.21 -10.29 1.36
N LEU A 257 -8.77 -9.11 0.95
CA LEU A 257 -9.53 -7.87 1.05
C LEU A 257 -9.06 -6.84 0.04
N VAL A 258 -9.80 -5.74 -0.13
CA VAL A 258 -9.47 -4.67 -1.08
C VAL A 258 -9.34 -3.32 -0.38
N GLY A 259 -8.17 -2.68 -0.52
CA GLY A 259 -7.91 -1.29 -0.12
C GLY A 259 -7.90 -0.33 -1.31
N THR A 260 -7.46 0.91 -1.09
CA THR A 260 -7.30 1.90 -2.17
C THR A 260 -5.89 2.41 -2.37
N ASP A 261 -5.10 2.45 -1.30
CA ASP A 261 -3.85 3.23 -1.28
C ASP A 261 -4.14 4.69 -1.71
N HIS A 262 -5.27 5.23 -1.22
CA HIS A 262 -5.69 6.58 -1.57
C HIS A 262 -4.65 7.59 -1.09
N CYS A 263 -3.98 8.23 -2.05
CA CYS A 263 -2.88 9.16 -1.86
C CYS A 263 -2.93 10.19 -2.99
N ALA A 264 -3.87 11.14 -2.88
CA ALA A 264 -4.23 12.02 -3.98
C ALA A 264 -3.30 13.24 -4.08
N PHE A 265 -2.82 13.52 -5.29
CA PHE A 265 -2.08 14.74 -5.65
C PHE A 265 -2.72 15.39 -6.86
N ASN A 266 -2.82 16.73 -6.86
CA ASN A 266 -3.35 17.47 -8.00
C ASN A 266 -2.32 17.59 -9.14
N SER A 267 -2.76 18.10 -10.30
CA SER A 267 -1.91 18.24 -11.49
C SER A 267 -0.69 19.14 -11.26
N THR A 268 -0.80 20.18 -10.42
CA THR A 268 0.31 21.08 -10.10
C THR A 268 1.40 20.36 -9.31
N GLN A 269 1.01 19.48 -8.39
CA GLN A 269 1.95 18.65 -7.62
C GLN A 269 2.57 17.55 -8.49
N LYS A 270 1.77 16.86 -9.31
CA LYS A 270 2.27 15.85 -10.27
C LYS A 270 3.29 16.45 -11.26
N ALA A 271 3.14 17.72 -11.62
CA ALA A 271 4.07 18.44 -12.50
C ALA A 271 5.48 18.64 -11.93
N PHE A 272 5.74 18.34 -10.64
CA PHE A 272 7.10 18.36 -10.08
C PHE A 272 8.07 17.42 -10.81
N GLY A 273 7.55 16.38 -11.47
CA GLY A 273 8.32 15.45 -12.28
C GLY A 273 8.09 15.56 -13.79
N ILE A 274 7.72 16.74 -14.30
CA ILE A 274 7.50 16.94 -15.75
C ILE A 274 8.72 16.55 -16.61
N ASP A 275 9.92 16.80 -16.08
CA ASP A 275 11.20 16.47 -16.74
C ASP A 275 11.89 15.24 -16.12
N ASP A 276 11.31 14.61 -15.09
CA ASP A 276 11.91 13.51 -14.34
C ASP A 276 10.84 12.74 -13.54
N PHE A 277 10.42 11.59 -14.04
CA PHE A 277 9.36 10.78 -13.42
C PHE A 277 9.62 10.43 -11.95
N ARG A 278 10.90 10.39 -11.52
CA ARG A 278 11.29 10.07 -10.13
C ARG A 278 10.82 11.14 -9.14
N LYS A 279 10.47 12.32 -9.63
CA LYS A 279 9.97 13.46 -8.84
C LYS A 279 8.46 13.62 -8.89
N ILE A 280 7.74 12.79 -9.66
CA ILE A 280 6.27 12.80 -9.65
C ILE A 280 5.83 12.22 -8.29
N PRO A 281 5.08 12.95 -7.44
CA PRO A 281 4.54 12.39 -6.21
C PRO A 281 3.70 11.15 -6.52
N ASN A 282 4.02 10.02 -5.88
CA ASN A 282 3.37 8.74 -6.18
C ASN A 282 2.06 8.61 -5.40
N GLY A 283 0.97 8.26 -6.10
CA GLY A 283 -0.34 8.06 -5.49
C GLY A 283 -1.50 8.35 -6.46
N VAL A 284 -2.65 7.75 -6.17
CA VAL A 284 -3.89 7.85 -6.96
C VAL A 284 -5.10 8.03 -6.03
N ASN A 285 -6.26 8.38 -6.59
CA ASN A 285 -7.53 8.37 -5.85
C ASN A 285 -8.17 6.97 -5.82
N GLY A 286 -9.26 6.81 -5.07
CA GLY A 286 -9.98 5.54 -5.00
C GLY A 286 -10.92 5.37 -3.80
N ILE A 287 -10.79 6.20 -2.75
CA ILE A 287 -11.52 6.04 -1.48
C ILE A 287 -13.04 6.11 -1.62
N GLU A 288 -13.53 6.94 -2.55
CA GLU A 288 -14.96 7.06 -2.88
C GLU A 288 -15.41 5.95 -3.84
N GLU A 289 -14.58 5.62 -4.82
CA GLU A 289 -14.96 4.73 -5.92
C GLU A 289 -14.88 3.25 -5.56
N ARG A 290 -14.07 2.87 -4.55
CA ARG A 290 -13.75 1.47 -4.22
C ARG A 290 -14.96 0.56 -4.17
N MET A 291 -15.96 0.93 -3.38
CA MET A 291 -17.14 0.10 -3.14
C MET A 291 -17.92 -0.14 -4.44
N HIS A 292 -18.10 0.91 -5.25
CA HIS A 292 -18.81 0.87 -6.52
C HIS A 292 -18.05 0.06 -7.58
N LEU A 293 -16.73 0.28 -7.69
CA LEU A 293 -15.89 -0.40 -8.66
C LEU A 293 -15.76 -1.90 -8.37
N VAL A 294 -15.62 -2.29 -7.10
CA VAL A 294 -15.59 -3.71 -6.72
C VAL A 294 -16.95 -4.37 -6.98
N TRP A 295 -18.06 -3.66 -6.73
CA TRP A 295 -19.41 -4.16 -7.04
C TRP A 295 -19.57 -4.41 -8.54
N ASP A 296 -19.35 -3.39 -9.36
CA ASP A 296 -19.52 -3.48 -10.81
C ASP A 296 -18.58 -4.52 -11.43
N THR A 297 -17.29 -4.47 -11.06
CA THR A 297 -16.29 -5.33 -11.69
C THR A 297 -16.42 -6.80 -11.28
N MET A 298 -16.86 -7.10 -10.06
CA MET A 298 -16.81 -8.47 -9.52
C MET A 298 -18.18 -9.05 -9.18
N VAL A 299 -19.15 -8.27 -8.72
CA VAL A 299 -20.50 -8.76 -8.38
C VAL A 299 -21.38 -8.82 -9.62
N GLU A 300 -21.51 -7.70 -10.35
CA GLU A 300 -22.36 -7.65 -11.56
C GLU A 300 -21.85 -8.59 -12.66
N SER A 301 -20.53 -8.77 -12.76
CA SER A 301 -19.92 -9.74 -13.69
C SER A 301 -20.08 -11.21 -13.25
N GLY A 302 -20.60 -11.47 -12.05
CA GLY A 302 -20.80 -12.81 -11.50
C GLY A 302 -19.54 -13.51 -11.00
N GLN A 303 -18.42 -12.80 -10.83
CA GLN A 303 -17.16 -13.38 -10.33
C GLN A 303 -17.22 -13.69 -8.83
N ILE A 304 -17.96 -12.90 -8.06
CA ILE A 304 -18.15 -13.10 -6.61
C ILE A 304 -19.62 -12.91 -6.22
N SER A 305 -20.00 -13.49 -5.08
CA SER A 305 -21.33 -13.26 -4.51
C SER A 305 -21.41 -11.91 -3.76
N VAL A 306 -22.62 -11.45 -3.45
CA VAL A 306 -22.84 -10.30 -2.56
C VAL A 306 -22.24 -10.54 -1.16
N THR A 307 -22.22 -11.79 -0.69
CA THR A 307 -21.60 -12.15 0.59
C THR A 307 -20.07 -12.02 0.53
N ASP A 308 -19.46 -12.44 -0.58
CA ASP A 308 -18.02 -12.23 -0.81
C ASP A 308 -17.68 -10.75 -0.91
N TYR A 309 -18.52 -9.95 -1.57
CA TYR A 309 -18.35 -8.49 -1.62
C TYR A 309 -18.29 -7.88 -0.21
N VAL A 310 -19.22 -8.23 0.68
CA VAL A 310 -19.20 -7.78 2.08
C VAL A 310 -17.94 -8.26 2.80
N ARG A 311 -17.51 -9.50 2.54
CA ARG A 311 -16.28 -10.07 3.11
C ARG A 311 -15.06 -9.25 2.72
N LEU A 312 -14.83 -9.09 1.43
CA LEU A 312 -13.64 -8.44 0.84
C LEU A 312 -13.55 -6.94 1.16
N THR A 313 -14.69 -6.27 1.37
CA THR A 313 -14.75 -4.81 1.55
C THR A 313 -14.97 -4.37 3.00
N SER A 314 -15.20 -5.30 3.93
CA SER A 314 -15.33 -4.97 5.35
C SER A 314 -14.96 -6.10 6.31
N THR A 315 -15.71 -7.22 6.35
CA THR A 315 -15.64 -8.13 7.50
C THR A 315 -14.34 -8.93 7.60
N GLU A 316 -13.60 -9.11 6.51
CA GLU A 316 -12.31 -9.80 6.57
C GLU A 316 -11.30 -9.02 7.41
N TRP A 317 -11.29 -7.68 7.29
CA TRP A 317 -10.44 -6.82 8.11
C TRP A 317 -10.68 -7.04 9.62
N GLY A 318 -11.94 -7.08 10.04
CA GLY A 318 -12.30 -7.31 11.45
C GLY A 318 -11.90 -8.70 11.98
N ARG A 319 -11.50 -9.63 11.11
CA ARG A 319 -11.03 -10.98 11.46
C ARG A 319 -9.50 -11.08 11.51
N LEU A 320 -8.78 -10.11 10.97
CA LEU A 320 -7.32 -10.07 11.03
C LEU A 320 -6.90 -9.77 12.48
N LYS A 321 -6.50 -10.81 13.21
CA LYS A 321 -5.96 -10.76 14.57
C LYS A 321 -4.69 -11.60 14.65
#